data_AF-A0A3D4JT13-F1
#
_entry.id   AF-A0A3D4JT13-F1
#
_cell.length_a   1.000
_cell.length_b   1.000
_cell.length_c   1.000
_cell.angle_alpha   90.00
_cell.angle_beta   90.00
_cell.angle_gamma   90.00
#
_symmetry.space_group_name_H-M   'P 1'
#
loop_
_entity.id
_entity.type
_entity.pdbx_description
1 polymer ?
#
loop_
_entity_poly.entity_id
_entity_poly.type
_entity_poly.pdbx_seq_one_letter_code
_entity_poly.pdbx_strand_id
1 'polypeptide(L)'
;AIETEQNENLEKKNQIIAEIKKLSEPGENPNHNYWQNAIRRVEDLRSEFLKTGSVPRKLSNQNWNEFKTILRGFNTTKNTYYKSLKGSQQANLEEKLKLIQTAKDNQNNEEWDIAVPLFKKLQEDWKKIGHVPKSMTNKIWDEFRDACNAFFNNYREKSNASTDNWKENYKHKKAILDELKTIGNEDGSIERIEAIKTAWNNIGKVPRDKISINTEFNKTLREKLKLNKINELELKEEGLSENQLTDKARKIKSQISDLEAEIVKLENNLAFFKNPSRENPMLRDTYNSIDEKKAHLETLKQNLHSIIAGE
;
A
#
# COMPACT_ATOMS: atom_id res chain seq x y z
N ALA A 1 -54.75 16.42 59.97
CA ALA A 1 -53.53 17.25 60.01
C ALA A 1 -52.29 16.37 60.01
N ILE A 2 -51.99 15.64 61.10
CA ILE A 2 -50.78 14.80 61.17
C ILE A 2 -50.84 13.60 60.20
N GLU A 3 -51.98 12.90 60.12
CA GLU A 3 -52.13 11.73 59.24
C GLU A 3 -52.14 12.11 57.75
N THR A 4 -52.72 13.27 57.42
CA THR A 4 -52.68 13.86 56.08
C THR A 4 -51.25 14.24 55.67
N GLU A 5 -50.49 14.89 56.55
CA GLU A 5 -49.08 15.25 56.32
C GLU A 5 -48.19 14.01 56.15
N GLN A 6 -48.40 12.96 56.95
CA GLN A 6 -47.67 11.70 56.82
C GLN A 6 -47.95 10.99 55.49
N ASN A 7 -49.20 11.05 55.00
CA ASN A 7 -49.56 10.49 53.70
C ASN A 7 -48.96 11.29 52.53
N GLU A 8 -48.95 12.63 52.62
CA GLU A 8 -48.27 13.49 51.63
C GLU A 8 -46.75 13.21 51.60
N ASN A 9 -46.12 13.03 52.76
CA ASN A 9 -44.71 12.65 52.87
C ASN A 9 -44.44 11.26 52.26
N LEU A 10 -45.37 10.31 52.44
CA LEU A 10 -45.27 8.98 51.84
C LEU A 10 -45.37 9.04 50.31
N GLU A 11 -46.30 9.84 49.78
CA GLU A 11 -46.46 10.03 48.34
C GLU A 11 -45.21 10.64 47.70
N LYS A 12 -44.64 11.70 48.30
CA LYS A 12 -43.36 12.30 47.88
C LYS A 12 -42.23 11.29 47.90
N LYS A 13 -42.11 10.48 48.97
CA LYS A 13 -41.09 9.43 49.07
C LYS A 13 -41.27 8.35 48.00
N ASN A 14 -42.50 7.97 47.67
CA ASN A 14 -42.78 7.00 46.61
C ASN A 14 -42.46 7.57 45.21
N GLN A 15 -42.75 8.85 44.97
CA GLN A 15 -42.36 9.53 43.73
C GLN A 15 -40.83 9.56 43.55
N ILE A 16 -40.09 9.87 44.61
CA ILE A 16 -38.62 9.82 44.60
C ILE A 16 -38.11 8.42 44.25
N ILE A 17 -38.68 7.37 44.88
CA ILE A 17 -38.32 5.97 44.58
C ILE A 17 -38.57 5.64 43.11
N ALA A 18 -39.72 6.06 42.56
CA ALA A 18 -40.07 5.86 41.15
C ALA A 18 -39.09 6.58 40.20
N GLU A 19 -38.67 7.80 40.52
CA GLU A 19 -37.65 8.52 39.74
C GLU A 19 -36.29 7.81 39.76
N ILE A 20 -35.81 7.38 40.93
CA ILE A 20 -34.54 6.64 41.03
C ILE A 20 -34.63 5.33 40.24
N LYS A 21 -35.78 4.64 40.29
CA LYS A 21 -36.02 3.42 39.51
C LYS A 21 -35.90 3.69 38.02
N LYS A 22 -36.52 4.76 37.51
CA LYS A 22 -36.40 5.17 36.11
C LYS A 22 -34.95 5.45 35.70
N LEU A 23 -34.15 6.08 36.58
CA LEU A 23 -32.72 6.32 36.33
C LEU A 23 -31.86 5.04 36.36
N SER A 24 -32.34 3.99 37.03
CA SER A 24 -31.67 2.68 37.10
C SER A 24 -31.88 1.81 35.86
N GLU A 25 -32.85 2.17 35.02
CA GLU A 25 -33.21 1.52 33.75
C GLU A 25 -32.91 2.48 32.58
N PRO A 26 -31.64 2.75 32.26
CA PRO A 26 -31.29 3.56 31.10
C PRO A 26 -31.86 2.93 29.81
N GLY A 27 -32.27 3.78 28.87
CA GLY A 27 -32.55 3.36 27.50
C GLY A 27 -31.31 2.80 26.77
N GLU A 28 -31.41 2.58 25.47
CA GLU A 28 -30.31 2.00 24.69
C GLU A 28 -29.02 2.84 24.76
N ASN A 29 -27.89 2.17 25.07
CA ASN A 29 -26.52 2.71 25.08
C ASN A 29 -26.30 3.98 25.93
N PRO A 30 -26.43 3.92 27.27
CA PRO A 30 -26.11 5.05 28.14
C PRO A 30 -24.63 5.42 28.02
N ASN A 31 -24.35 6.68 27.69
CA ASN A 31 -22.98 7.20 27.63
C ASN A 31 -22.51 7.68 29.02
N HIS A 32 -21.22 8.06 29.13
CA HIS A 32 -20.66 8.55 30.38
C HIS A 32 -21.41 9.78 30.93
N ASN A 33 -21.88 10.68 30.04
CA ASN A 33 -22.60 11.90 30.42
C ASN A 33 -23.95 11.57 31.09
N TYR A 34 -24.70 10.60 30.55
CA TYR A 34 -25.91 10.08 31.17
C TYR A 34 -25.64 9.64 32.62
N TRP A 35 -24.62 8.81 32.83
CA TRP A 35 -24.30 8.31 34.16
C TRP A 35 -23.87 9.41 35.12
N GLN A 36 -23.12 10.42 34.67
CA GLN A 36 -22.74 11.57 35.51
C GLN A 36 -23.97 12.35 35.97
N ASN A 37 -24.91 12.64 35.06
CA ASN A 37 -26.14 13.34 35.39
C ASN A 37 -27.06 12.49 36.28
N ALA A 38 -27.18 11.19 35.99
CA ALA A 38 -27.96 10.26 36.79
C ALA A 38 -27.41 10.12 38.21
N ILE A 39 -26.08 10.06 38.39
CA ILE A 39 -25.44 10.03 39.72
C ILE A 39 -25.78 11.29 40.51
N ARG A 40 -25.67 12.47 39.88
CA ARG A 40 -26.00 13.74 40.53
C ARG A 40 -27.47 13.77 40.95
N ARG A 41 -28.38 13.43 40.02
CA ARG A 41 -29.82 13.42 40.28
C ARG A 41 -30.22 12.43 41.37
N VAL A 42 -29.61 11.23 41.40
CA VAL A 42 -29.87 10.24 42.46
C VAL A 42 -29.39 10.74 43.82
N GLU A 43 -28.29 11.49 43.89
CA GLU A 43 -27.82 12.07 45.17
C GLU A 43 -28.73 13.21 45.66
N ASP A 44 -29.25 14.04 44.74
CA ASP A 44 -30.25 15.06 45.06
C ASP A 44 -31.55 14.42 45.59
N LEU A 45 -32.07 13.42 44.87
CA LEU A 45 -33.25 12.65 45.25
C LEU A 45 -33.07 11.92 46.59
N ARG A 46 -31.88 11.38 46.84
CA ARG A 46 -31.54 10.77 48.12
C ARG A 46 -31.59 11.80 49.25
N SER A 47 -31.06 13.00 49.01
CA SER A 47 -31.08 14.10 49.98
C SER A 47 -32.52 14.58 50.24
N GLU A 48 -33.35 14.70 49.21
CA GLU A 48 -34.78 15.02 49.33
C GLU A 48 -35.54 13.96 50.12
N PHE A 49 -35.27 12.67 49.86
CA PHE A 49 -35.90 11.55 50.57
C PHE A 49 -35.59 11.58 52.07
N LEU A 50 -34.33 11.86 52.43
CA LEU A 50 -33.89 11.93 53.82
C LEU A 50 -34.40 13.18 54.56
N LYS A 51 -34.56 14.30 53.85
CA LYS A 51 -35.16 15.53 54.40
C LYS A 51 -36.68 15.42 54.58
N THR A 52 -37.34 14.60 53.76
CA THR A 52 -38.79 14.41 53.83
C THR A 52 -39.18 13.74 55.15
N GLY A 53 -40.19 14.31 55.82
CA GLY A 53 -40.60 13.96 57.18
C GLY A 53 -41.11 12.53 57.38
N SER A 54 -41.61 12.28 58.58
CA SER A 54 -42.12 10.96 58.99
C SER A 54 -43.30 10.51 58.12
N VAL A 55 -43.37 9.20 57.87
CA VAL A 55 -44.44 8.52 57.13
C VAL A 55 -45.25 7.62 58.08
N PRO A 56 -46.42 7.10 57.67
CA PRO A 56 -47.23 6.24 58.53
C PRO A 56 -46.43 5.05 59.05
N ARG A 57 -46.50 4.81 60.37
CA ARG A 57 -45.66 3.81 61.05
C ARG A 57 -45.75 2.40 60.46
N LYS A 58 -46.94 2.04 59.94
CA LYS A 58 -47.19 0.75 59.26
C LYS A 58 -46.39 0.59 57.96
N LEU A 59 -46.12 1.67 57.25
CA LEU A 59 -45.49 1.68 55.91
C LEU A 59 -44.03 2.16 55.94
N SER A 60 -43.57 2.73 57.06
CA SER A 60 -42.21 3.26 57.20
C SER A 60 -41.10 2.25 56.87
N ASN A 61 -41.22 1.01 57.36
CA ASN A 61 -40.22 -0.03 57.09
C ASN A 61 -40.23 -0.46 55.62
N GLN A 62 -41.42 -0.60 55.02
CA GLN A 62 -41.58 -0.98 53.62
C GLN A 62 -40.96 0.08 52.71
N ASN A 63 -41.36 1.35 52.90
CA ASN A 63 -40.86 2.48 52.11
C ASN A 63 -39.33 2.62 52.20
N TRP A 64 -38.76 2.47 53.40
CA TRP A 64 -37.31 2.51 53.58
C TRP A 64 -36.58 1.34 52.91
N ASN A 65 -37.15 0.13 52.96
CA ASN A 65 -36.56 -1.05 52.31
C ASN A 65 -36.65 -0.96 50.78
N GLU A 66 -37.75 -0.43 50.24
CA GLU A 66 -37.91 -0.21 48.81
C GLU A 66 -36.90 0.82 48.29
N PHE A 67 -36.76 1.95 48.99
CA PHE A 67 -35.73 2.95 48.70
C PHE A 67 -34.32 2.36 48.66
N LYS A 68 -33.94 1.60 49.69
CA LYS A 68 -32.62 0.91 49.74
C LYS A 68 -32.43 -0.07 48.59
N THR A 69 -33.47 -0.82 48.24
CA THR A 69 -33.44 -1.81 47.16
C THR A 69 -33.20 -1.13 45.81
N ILE A 70 -33.94 -0.06 45.52
CA ILE A 70 -33.80 0.72 44.28
C ILE A 70 -32.43 1.40 44.20
N LEU A 71 -31.93 2.00 45.29
CA LEU A 71 -30.57 2.55 45.34
C LEU A 71 -29.48 1.51 45.10
N ARG A 72 -29.64 0.29 45.66
CA ARG A 72 -28.70 -0.82 45.41
C ARG A 72 -28.75 -1.26 43.95
N GLY A 73 -29.95 -1.33 43.37
CA GLY A 73 -30.15 -1.61 41.95
C GLY A 73 -29.42 -0.60 41.06
N PHE A 74 -29.67 0.71 41.26
CA PHE A 74 -28.99 1.78 40.54
C PHE A 74 -27.46 1.67 40.62
N ASN A 75 -26.91 1.50 41.83
CA ASN A 75 -25.46 1.35 42.02
C ASN A 75 -24.90 0.10 41.33
N THR A 76 -25.66 -0.99 41.29
CA THR A 76 -25.26 -2.23 40.60
C THR A 76 -25.19 -2.00 39.09
N THR A 77 -26.22 -1.42 38.47
CA THR A 77 -26.22 -1.11 37.03
C THR A 77 -25.09 -0.13 36.67
N LYS A 78 -24.92 0.93 37.46
CA LYS A 78 -23.82 1.91 37.31
C LYS A 78 -22.45 1.22 37.36
N ASN A 79 -22.21 0.38 38.35
CA ASN A 79 -20.92 -0.30 38.52
C ASN A 79 -20.65 -1.28 37.38
N THR A 80 -21.67 -2.01 36.92
CA THR A 80 -21.57 -2.89 35.76
C THR A 80 -21.20 -2.12 34.50
N TYR A 81 -21.82 -0.95 34.26
CA TYR A 81 -21.47 -0.08 33.15
C TYR A 81 -19.99 0.35 33.18
N TYR A 82 -19.52 0.92 34.30
CA TYR A 82 -18.14 1.38 34.40
C TYR A 82 -17.13 0.24 34.35
N LYS A 83 -17.48 -0.95 34.85
CA LYS A 83 -16.65 -2.15 34.72
C LYS A 83 -16.54 -2.59 33.26
N SER A 84 -17.65 -2.60 32.52
CA SER A 84 -17.67 -2.91 31.09
C SER A 84 -16.87 -1.87 30.27
N LEU A 85 -17.07 -0.58 30.54
CA LEU A 85 -16.34 0.51 29.91
C LEU A 85 -14.82 0.38 30.13
N LYS A 86 -14.40 0.10 31.38
CA LYS A 86 -12.99 -0.14 31.69
C LYS A 86 -12.44 -1.36 30.94
N GLY A 87 -13.22 -2.44 30.86
CA GLY A 87 -12.85 -3.64 30.09
C GLY A 87 -12.68 -3.34 28.59
N SER A 88 -13.61 -2.62 27.98
CA SER A 88 -13.53 -2.20 26.58
C SER A 88 -12.33 -1.28 26.33
N GLN A 89 -12.07 -0.30 27.20
CA GLN A 89 -10.90 0.57 27.10
C GLN A 89 -9.58 -0.21 27.20
N GLN A 90 -9.53 -1.25 28.04
CA GLN A 90 -8.37 -2.11 28.19
C GLN A 90 -8.15 -2.98 26.93
N ALA A 91 -9.21 -3.55 26.36
CA ALA A 91 -9.13 -4.29 25.10
C ALA A 91 -8.64 -3.39 23.94
N ASN A 92 -9.20 -2.17 23.83
CA ASN A 92 -8.75 -1.18 22.86
C ASN A 92 -7.27 -0.80 23.05
N LEU A 93 -6.80 -0.74 24.30
CA LEU A 93 -5.39 -0.46 24.60
C LEU A 93 -4.50 -1.59 24.11
N GLU A 94 -4.87 -2.85 24.35
CA GLU A 94 -4.13 -4.03 23.89
C GLU A 94 -4.06 -4.09 22.36
N GLU A 95 -5.17 -3.80 21.66
CA GLU A 95 -5.19 -3.72 20.21
C GLU A 95 -4.27 -2.61 19.68
N LYS A 96 -4.33 -1.41 20.27
CA LYS A 96 -3.45 -0.29 19.88
C LYS A 96 -1.97 -0.60 20.14
N LEU A 97 -1.65 -1.28 21.24
CA LEU A 97 -0.28 -1.73 21.54
C LEU A 97 0.22 -2.74 20.50
N LYS A 98 -0.64 -3.66 20.02
CA LYS A 98 -0.28 -4.57 18.93
C LYS A 98 0.02 -3.81 17.63
N LEU A 99 -0.79 -2.80 17.27
CA LEU A 99 -0.51 -1.96 16.10
C LEU A 99 0.83 -1.22 16.23
N ILE A 100 1.14 -0.69 17.41
CA ILE A 100 2.42 -0.03 17.70
C ILE A 100 3.57 -1.01 17.53
N GLN A 101 3.45 -2.23 18.06
CA GLN A 101 4.49 -3.23 17.94
C GLN A 101 4.74 -3.58 16.47
N THR A 102 3.69 -3.86 15.70
CA THR A 102 3.81 -4.11 14.26
C THR A 102 4.45 -2.94 13.52
N ALA A 103 4.09 -1.69 13.87
CA ALA A 103 4.72 -0.50 13.30
C ALA A 103 6.22 -0.43 13.62
N LYS A 104 6.61 -0.66 14.88
CA LYS A 104 8.01 -0.65 15.33
C LYS A 104 8.83 -1.75 14.65
N ASP A 105 8.28 -2.95 14.51
CA ASP A 105 8.97 -4.08 13.88
C ASP A 105 9.22 -3.83 12.38
N ASN A 106 8.38 -3.02 11.73
CA ASN A 106 8.45 -2.76 10.29
C ASN A 106 8.97 -1.36 9.93
N GLN A 107 9.35 -0.52 10.91
CA GLN A 107 9.70 0.89 10.65
C GLN A 107 10.96 1.07 9.78
N ASN A 108 11.83 0.06 9.76
CA ASN A 108 13.07 0.04 8.98
C ASN A 108 12.98 -0.90 7.75
N ASN A 109 11.79 -1.44 7.44
CA ASN A 109 11.61 -2.33 6.31
C ASN A 109 11.68 -1.53 4.99
N GLU A 110 12.65 -1.86 4.13
CA GLU A 110 12.84 -1.22 2.82
C GLU A 110 12.07 -1.90 1.67
N GLU A 111 11.27 -2.94 1.95
CA GLU A 111 10.34 -3.56 0.98
C GLU A 111 9.11 -2.66 0.78
N TRP A 112 9.31 -1.52 0.11
CA TRP A 112 8.32 -0.44 0.03
C TRP A 112 6.97 -0.86 -0.55
N ASP A 113 6.95 -1.81 -1.50
CA ASP A 113 5.72 -2.32 -2.12
C ASP A 113 4.81 -3.05 -1.12
N ILE A 114 5.38 -3.61 -0.05
CA ILE A 114 4.66 -4.33 1.01
C ILE A 114 4.48 -3.44 2.24
N ALA A 115 5.53 -2.73 2.64
CA ALA A 115 5.56 -1.94 3.86
C ALA A 115 4.67 -0.69 3.77
N VAL A 116 4.62 0.01 2.63
CA VAL A 116 3.77 1.22 2.50
C VAL A 116 2.27 0.90 2.67
N PRO A 117 1.69 -0.12 2.00
CA PRO A 117 0.32 -0.55 2.26
C PRO A 117 0.09 -0.98 3.71
N LEU A 118 1.04 -1.68 4.33
CA LEU A 118 0.96 -2.08 5.73
C LEU A 118 0.82 -0.86 6.65
N PHE A 119 1.68 0.15 6.52
CA PHE A 119 1.61 1.36 7.35
C PHE A 119 0.31 2.15 7.16
N LYS A 120 -0.22 2.22 5.93
CA LYS A 120 -1.54 2.81 5.68
C LYS A 120 -2.65 2.05 6.40
N LYS A 121 -2.63 0.71 6.33
CA LYS A 121 -3.58 -0.15 7.03
C LYS A 121 -3.49 0.02 8.55
N LEU A 122 -2.28 0.08 9.11
CA LEU A 122 -2.10 0.34 10.55
C LEU A 122 -2.72 1.68 10.97
N GLN A 123 -2.55 2.74 10.18
CA GLN A 123 -3.16 4.06 10.45
C GLN A 123 -4.70 4.04 10.34
N GLU A 124 -5.26 3.28 9.41
CA GLU A 124 -6.70 3.09 9.29
C GLU A 124 -7.27 2.30 10.48
N ASP A 125 -6.63 1.19 10.83
CA ASP A 125 -7.05 0.33 11.93
C ASP A 125 -6.93 1.07 13.28
N TRP A 126 -5.91 1.90 13.45
CA TRP A 126 -5.77 2.79 14.62
C TRP A 126 -6.99 3.68 14.85
N LYS A 127 -7.57 4.23 13.77
CA LYS A 127 -8.74 5.12 13.82
C LYS A 127 -10.04 4.36 14.11
N LYS A 128 -10.12 3.07 13.75
CA LYS A 128 -11.28 2.20 14.00
C LYS A 128 -11.34 1.77 15.47
N ILE A 129 -10.18 1.61 16.12
CA ILE A 129 -10.13 1.22 17.53
C ILE A 129 -10.59 2.38 18.42
N GLY A 130 -11.52 2.07 19.33
CA GLY A 130 -12.13 3.03 20.23
C GLY A 130 -11.18 3.69 21.24
N HIS A 131 -11.79 4.35 22.23
CA HIS A 131 -11.04 5.06 23.27
C HIS A 131 -10.28 4.11 24.19
N VAL A 132 -9.12 4.57 24.66
CA VAL A 132 -8.27 3.90 25.65
C VAL A 132 -8.33 4.65 26.98
N PRO A 133 -7.73 4.14 28.07
CA PRO A 133 -7.63 4.88 29.32
C PRO A 133 -6.95 6.24 29.09
N LYS A 134 -7.51 7.29 29.71
CA LYS A 134 -7.04 8.68 29.53
C LYS A 134 -5.56 8.86 29.85
N SER A 135 -5.05 8.12 30.84
CA SER A 135 -3.63 8.13 31.23
C SER A 135 -2.68 7.63 30.14
N MET A 136 -3.14 6.74 29.26
CA MET A 136 -2.33 6.14 28.21
C MET A 136 -2.50 6.81 26.84
N THR A 137 -3.56 7.60 26.66
CA THR A 137 -3.99 8.11 25.34
C THR A 137 -2.87 8.82 24.57
N ASN A 138 -2.19 9.78 25.21
CA ASN A 138 -1.13 10.54 24.55
C ASN A 138 0.11 9.66 24.30
N LYS A 139 0.53 8.90 25.31
CA LYS A 139 1.71 8.03 25.23
C LYS A 139 1.63 7.07 24.05
N ILE A 140 0.52 6.34 23.91
CA ILE A 140 0.38 5.37 22.82
C ILE A 140 0.28 6.05 21.46
N TRP A 141 -0.34 7.23 21.40
CA TRP A 141 -0.45 8.00 20.17
C TRP A 141 0.91 8.48 19.70
N ASP A 142 1.70 9.05 20.60
CA ASP A 142 3.04 9.53 20.29
C ASP A 142 3.93 8.37 19.83
N GLU A 143 3.92 7.23 20.53
CA GLU A 143 4.67 6.03 20.12
C GLU A 143 4.26 5.50 18.73
N PHE A 144 2.95 5.46 18.44
CA PHE A 144 2.47 5.03 17.14
C PHE A 144 2.86 6.00 16.03
N ARG A 145 2.65 7.30 16.27
CA ARG A 145 2.95 8.37 15.32
C ARG A 145 4.43 8.41 15.01
N ASP A 146 5.28 8.28 16.02
CA ASP A 146 6.73 8.34 15.84
C ASP A 146 7.24 7.14 15.04
N ALA A 147 6.71 5.93 15.26
CA ALA A 147 7.03 4.76 14.44
C ALA A 147 6.59 4.94 12.96
N CYS A 148 5.38 5.46 12.72
CA CYS A 148 4.94 5.80 11.36
C CYS A 148 5.80 6.89 10.71
N ASN A 149 6.17 7.93 11.47
CA ASN A 149 7.01 9.02 10.97
C ASN A 149 8.41 8.53 10.61
N ALA A 150 9.01 7.68 11.44
CA ALA A 150 10.30 7.07 11.15
C ALA A 150 10.29 6.34 9.80
N PHE A 151 9.29 5.49 9.58
CA PHE A 151 9.11 4.78 8.31
C PHE A 151 8.96 5.73 7.11
N PHE A 152 8.05 6.69 7.17
CA PHE A 152 7.80 7.60 6.04
C PHE A 152 8.91 8.63 5.82
N ASN A 153 9.72 8.93 6.83
CA ASN A 153 10.94 9.72 6.67
C ASN A 153 11.99 8.92 5.89
N ASN A 154 12.27 7.69 6.30
CA ASN A 154 13.19 6.79 5.59
C ASN A 154 12.76 6.58 4.13
N TYR A 155 11.46 6.34 3.91
CA TYR A 155 10.89 6.21 2.57
C TYR A 155 11.14 7.45 1.70
N ARG A 156 10.91 8.65 2.25
CA ARG A 156 11.14 9.92 1.54
C ARG A 156 12.60 10.16 1.25
N GLU A 157 13.49 9.88 2.19
CA GLU A 157 14.94 10.04 2.00
C GLU A 157 15.46 9.16 0.87
N LYS A 158 15.09 7.87 0.86
CA LYS A 158 15.48 6.93 -0.20
C LYS A 158 14.85 7.29 -1.55
N SER A 159 13.60 7.76 -1.56
CA SER A 159 12.92 8.22 -2.78
C SER A 159 13.55 9.49 -3.35
N ASN A 160 13.91 10.45 -2.51
CA ASN A 160 14.59 11.68 -2.91
C ASN A 160 16.00 11.39 -3.45
N ALA A 161 16.79 10.57 -2.75
CA ALA A 161 18.10 10.14 -3.23
C ALA A 161 18.01 9.44 -4.60
N SER A 162 17.02 8.57 -4.78
CA SER A 162 16.75 7.93 -6.08
C SER A 162 16.38 8.94 -7.16
N THR A 163 15.57 9.94 -6.83
CA THR A 163 15.12 10.99 -7.75
C THR A 163 16.27 11.89 -8.18
N ASP A 164 17.17 12.26 -7.27
CA ASP A 164 18.34 13.08 -7.60
C ASP A 164 19.35 12.29 -8.42
N ASN A 165 19.55 11.00 -8.13
CA ASN A 165 20.31 10.09 -9.00
C ASN A 165 19.72 10.04 -10.42
N TRP A 166 18.39 10.01 -10.57
CA TRP A 166 17.75 10.03 -11.89
C TRP A 166 17.99 11.34 -12.64
N LYS A 167 17.92 12.49 -11.96
CA LYS A 167 18.24 13.78 -12.59
C LYS A 167 19.69 13.83 -13.09
N GLU A 168 20.63 13.28 -12.32
CA GLU A 168 22.03 13.22 -12.72
C GLU A 168 22.23 12.24 -13.89
N ASN A 169 21.60 11.07 -13.84
CA ASN A 169 21.54 10.14 -14.97
C ASN A 169 21.01 10.81 -16.24
N TYR A 170 19.98 11.66 -16.13
CA TYR A 170 19.44 12.40 -17.28
C TYR A 170 20.48 13.38 -17.87
N LYS A 171 21.25 14.09 -17.04
CA LYS A 171 22.32 14.97 -17.53
C LYS A 171 23.39 14.18 -18.27
N HIS A 172 23.83 13.05 -17.70
CA HIS A 172 24.82 12.18 -18.36
C HIS A 172 24.29 11.59 -19.67
N LYS A 173 23.05 11.10 -19.69
CA LYS A 173 22.42 10.64 -20.94
C LYS A 173 22.32 11.76 -21.96
N LYS A 174 21.98 12.98 -21.56
CA LYS A 174 21.93 14.13 -22.48
C LYS A 174 23.31 14.42 -23.09
N ALA A 175 24.37 14.42 -22.29
CA ALA A 175 25.73 14.61 -22.79
C ALA A 175 26.14 13.53 -23.79
N ILE A 176 25.86 12.26 -23.50
CA ILE A 176 26.16 11.13 -24.40
C ILE A 176 25.34 11.21 -25.70
N LEU A 177 24.07 11.62 -25.61
CA LEU A 177 23.24 11.82 -26.80
C LEU A 177 23.80 12.94 -27.68
N ASP A 178 24.25 14.03 -27.08
CA ASP A 178 24.85 15.14 -27.81
C ASP A 178 26.18 14.71 -28.45
N GLU A 179 27.00 13.91 -27.76
CA GLU A 179 28.20 13.28 -28.33
C GLU A 179 27.86 12.38 -29.53
N LEU A 180 26.86 11.50 -29.40
CA LEU A 180 26.40 10.63 -30.49
C LEU A 180 25.96 11.42 -31.73
N LYS A 181 25.31 12.58 -31.55
CA LYS A 181 24.90 13.45 -32.66
C LYS A 181 26.09 13.98 -33.45
N THR A 182 27.24 14.19 -32.81
CA THR A 182 28.46 14.72 -33.46
C THR A 182 29.21 13.70 -34.31
N ILE A 183 28.98 12.39 -34.10
CA ILE A 183 29.69 11.34 -34.85
C ILE A 183 29.32 11.39 -36.34
N GLY A 184 30.33 11.52 -37.20
CA GLY A 184 30.19 11.51 -38.66
C GLY A 184 30.33 10.12 -39.28
N ASN A 185 30.88 10.09 -40.49
CA ASN A 185 31.32 8.87 -41.19
C ASN A 185 32.83 8.96 -41.38
N GLU A 186 33.56 8.83 -40.27
CA GLU A 186 35.02 8.90 -40.19
C GLU A 186 35.58 7.56 -39.71
N ASP A 187 36.86 7.29 -40.00
CA ASP A 187 37.55 6.10 -39.48
C ASP A 187 37.51 6.06 -37.94
N GLY A 188 37.07 4.95 -37.37
CA GLY A 188 36.87 4.79 -35.92
C GLY A 188 35.47 5.17 -35.39
N SER A 189 34.52 5.54 -36.28
CA SER A 189 33.14 5.84 -35.87
C SER A 189 32.43 4.64 -35.24
N ILE A 190 32.78 3.41 -35.63
CA ILE A 190 32.22 2.16 -35.08
C ILE A 190 32.56 2.03 -33.59
N GLU A 191 33.85 2.09 -33.24
CA GLU A 191 34.32 1.95 -31.85
C GLU A 191 33.72 3.03 -30.94
N ARG A 192 33.58 4.26 -31.44
CA ARG A 192 32.94 5.36 -30.70
C ARG A 192 31.45 5.11 -30.47
N ILE A 193 30.73 4.60 -31.46
CA ILE A 193 29.31 4.25 -31.32
C ILE A 193 29.14 3.11 -30.31
N GLU A 194 30.01 2.10 -30.34
CA GLU A 194 30.02 1.01 -29.34
C GLU A 194 30.28 1.54 -27.93
N ALA A 195 31.31 2.37 -27.74
CA ALA A 195 31.60 2.98 -26.44
C ALA A 195 30.43 3.81 -25.90
N ILE A 196 29.78 4.60 -26.77
CA ILE A 196 28.59 5.38 -26.43
C ILE A 196 27.41 4.48 -26.04
N LYS A 197 27.19 3.39 -26.79
CA LYS A 197 26.12 2.43 -26.51
C LYS A 197 26.33 1.76 -25.14
N THR A 198 27.56 1.34 -24.84
CA THR A 198 27.93 0.78 -23.54
C THR A 198 27.79 1.79 -22.41
N ALA A 199 28.28 3.02 -22.59
CA ALA A 199 28.13 4.10 -21.61
C ALA A 199 26.65 4.45 -21.36
N TRP A 200 25.82 4.45 -22.40
CA TRP A 200 24.39 4.67 -22.28
C TRP A 200 23.67 3.57 -21.48
N ASN A 201 24.04 2.32 -21.72
CA ASN A 201 23.47 1.15 -21.04
C ASN A 201 23.84 1.13 -19.55
N ASN A 202 25.07 1.54 -19.22
CA ASN A 202 25.56 1.64 -17.84
C ASN A 202 24.85 2.73 -17.03
N ILE A 203 24.22 3.71 -17.68
CA ILE A 203 23.45 4.74 -16.98
C ILE A 203 22.02 4.23 -16.71
N GLY A 204 21.67 4.27 -15.42
CA GLY A 204 20.37 3.82 -14.91
C GLY A 204 19.17 4.65 -15.36
N LYS A 205 18.09 4.56 -14.58
CA LYS A 205 16.81 5.20 -14.89
C LYS A 205 16.92 6.73 -14.89
N VAL A 206 16.05 7.35 -15.67
CA VAL A 206 15.85 8.82 -15.75
C VAL A 206 14.46 9.19 -15.26
N PRO A 207 14.20 10.47 -14.93
CA PRO A 207 12.89 10.94 -14.51
C PRO A 207 11.82 10.62 -15.55
N ARG A 208 10.62 10.29 -15.09
CA ARG A 208 9.53 9.78 -15.96
C ARG A 208 9.09 10.79 -17.02
N ASP A 209 9.16 12.08 -16.71
CA ASP A 209 8.89 13.18 -17.64
C ASP A 209 9.98 13.34 -18.72
N LYS A 210 11.17 12.78 -18.49
CA LYS A 210 12.34 12.84 -19.40
C LYS A 210 12.65 11.51 -20.08
N ILE A 211 11.76 10.52 -19.98
CA ILE A 211 11.95 9.18 -20.57
C ILE A 211 12.09 9.21 -22.09
N SER A 212 11.57 10.26 -22.75
CA SER A 212 11.67 10.48 -24.20
C SER A 212 13.11 10.54 -24.71
N ILE A 213 14.09 10.83 -23.85
CA ILE A 213 15.51 10.82 -24.21
C ILE A 213 15.98 9.45 -24.72
N ASN A 214 15.40 8.35 -24.22
CA ASN A 214 15.71 7.00 -24.71
C ASN A 214 15.20 6.79 -26.14
N THR A 215 14.04 7.37 -26.49
CA THR A 215 13.51 7.33 -27.85
C THR A 215 14.37 8.16 -28.80
N GLU A 216 14.80 9.34 -28.35
CA GLU A 216 15.70 10.21 -29.12
C GLU A 216 17.05 9.52 -29.37
N PHE A 217 17.66 8.93 -28.35
CA PHE A 217 18.90 8.16 -28.47
C PHE A 217 18.77 6.99 -29.45
N ASN A 218 17.75 6.16 -29.32
CA ASN A 218 17.55 5.03 -30.24
C ASN A 218 17.34 5.49 -31.68
N LYS A 219 16.66 6.63 -31.89
CA LYS A 219 16.48 7.22 -33.22
C LYS A 219 17.82 7.69 -33.79
N THR A 220 18.57 8.49 -33.04
CA THR A 220 19.88 8.99 -33.46
C THR A 220 20.87 7.85 -33.70
N LEU A 221 20.88 6.83 -32.83
CA LEU A 221 21.71 5.64 -32.99
C LEU A 221 21.42 4.94 -34.31
N ARG A 222 20.14 4.69 -34.64
CA ARG A 222 19.75 4.09 -35.93
C ARG A 222 20.17 4.94 -37.13
N GLU A 223 20.06 6.26 -37.03
CA GLU A 223 20.54 7.18 -38.08
C GLU A 223 22.05 7.05 -38.27
N LYS A 224 22.83 7.03 -37.17
CA LYS A 224 24.30 6.88 -37.22
C LYS A 224 24.75 5.50 -37.72
N LEU A 225 24.04 4.44 -37.35
CA LEU A 225 24.32 3.08 -37.85
C LEU A 225 24.05 2.98 -39.36
N LYS A 226 22.94 3.55 -39.84
CA LYS A 226 22.65 3.62 -41.28
C LYS A 226 23.69 4.43 -42.05
N LEU A 227 24.12 5.57 -41.51
CA LEU A 227 25.14 6.42 -42.13
C LEU A 227 26.48 5.69 -42.27
N ASN A 228 26.86 4.90 -41.25
CA ASN A 228 28.09 4.12 -41.24
C ASN A 228 27.94 2.72 -41.87
N LYS A 229 26.76 2.38 -42.41
CA LYS A 229 26.42 1.06 -43.00
C LYS A 229 26.69 -0.12 -42.05
N ILE A 230 26.50 0.07 -40.75
CA ILE A 230 26.71 -0.95 -39.72
C ILE A 230 25.39 -1.68 -39.47
N ASN A 231 25.42 -3.01 -39.44
CA ASN A 231 24.30 -3.78 -38.92
C ASN A 231 24.26 -3.68 -37.40
N GLU A 232 23.10 -3.37 -36.82
CA GLU A 232 22.91 -3.28 -35.35
C GLU A 232 23.33 -4.56 -34.61
N LEU A 233 23.31 -5.69 -35.31
CA LEU A 233 23.71 -7.03 -34.85
C LEU A 233 25.23 -7.23 -34.74
N GLU A 234 26.04 -6.37 -35.36
CA GLU A 234 27.51 -6.45 -35.33
C GLU A 234 28.12 -5.67 -34.16
N LEU A 235 27.33 -4.85 -33.47
CA LEU A 235 27.79 -4.07 -32.32
C LEU A 235 27.90 -4.95 -31.08
N LYS A 236 29.02 -4.87 -30.38
CA LYS A 236 29.13 -5.45 -29.03
C LYS A 236 28.13 -4.80 -28.07
N GLU A 237 27.42 -5.63 -27.32
CA GLU A 237 26.45 -5.17 -26.32
C GLU A 237 26.95 -5.46 -24.92
N GLU A 238 27.70 -4.51 -24.36
CA GLU A 238 28.19 -4.57 -23.00
C GLU A 238 27.41 -3.62 -22.08
N GLY A 239 27.41 -3.90 -20.77
CA GLY A 239 26.86 -2.98 -19.76
C GLY A 239 25.34 -3.02 -19.55
N LEU A 240 24.64 -4.06 -20.01
CA LEU A 240 23.21 -4.25 -19.75
C LEU A 240 22.95 -4.72 -18.31
N SER A 241 21.98 -4.14 -17.62
CA SER A 241 21.52 -4.69 -16.33
C SER A 241 20.82 -6.05 -16.51
N GLU A 242 20.80 -6.88 -15.46
CA GLU A 242 20.15 -8.19 -15.44
C GLU A 242 18.68 -8.15 -15.89
N ASN A 243 17.94 -7.11 -15.49
CA ASN A 243 16.57 -6.89 -15.93
C ASN A 243 16.49 -6.58 -17.45
N GLN A 244 17.42 -5.78 -17.97
CA GLN A 244 17.47 -5.48 -19.40
C GLN A 244 17.86 -6.70 -20.24
N LEU A 245 18.81 -7.52 -19.75
CA LEU A 245 19.18 -8.80 -20.36
C LEU A 245 17.97 -9.75 -20.41
N THR A 246 17.23 -9.86 -19.31
CA THR A 246 16.02 -10.69 -19.23
C THR A 246 14.93 -10.24 -20.20
N ASP A 247 14.65 -8.93 -20.26
CA ASP A 247 13.66 -8.38 -21.19
C ASP A 247 14.09 -8.53 -22.65
N LYS A 248 15.39 -8.39 -22.94
CA LYS A 248 15.98 -8.60 -24.27
C LYS A 248 15.87 -10.07 -24.69
N ALA A 249 16.25 -11.00 -23.83
CA ALA A 249 16.12 -12.43 -24.07
C ALA A 249 14.66 -12.82 -24.38
N ARG A 250 13.69 -12.24 -23.64
CA ARG A 250 12.27 -12.44 -23.90
C ARG A 250 11.85 -11.94 -25.29
N LYS A 251 12.32 -10.77 -25.71
CA LYS A 251 12.03 -10.21 -27.05
C LYS A 251 12.64 -11.07 -28.16
N ILE A 252 13.90 -11.47 -28.04
CA ILE A 252 14.56 -12.33 -29.04
C ILE A 252 13.85 -13.67 -29.15
N LYS A 253 13.44 -14.26 -28.02
CA LYS A 253 12.64 -15.50 -28.02
C LYS A 253 11.31 -15.34 -28.76
N SER A 254 10.65 -14.20 -28.64
CA SER A 254 9.44 -13.89 -29.42
C SER A 254 9.75 -13.80 -30.92
N GLN A 255 10.81 -13.07 -31.31
CA GLN A 255 11.21 -12.93 -32.71
C GLN A 255 11.58 -14.27 -33.35
N ILE A 256 12.27 -15.14 -32.60
CA ILE A 256 12.57 -16.53 -33.01
C ILE A 256 11.27 -17.28 -33.29
N SER A 257 10.31 -17.23 -32.36
CA SER A 257 9.01 -17.91 -32.53
C SER A 257 8.23 -17.38 -33.74
N ASP A 258 8.24 -16.07 -33.98
CA ASP A 258 7.54 -15.44 -35.11
C ASP A 258 8.18 -15.84 -36.45
N LEU A 259 9.52 -15.81 -36.54
CA LEU A 259 10.25 -16.25 -37.73
C LEU A 259 10.09 -17.74 -38.00
N GLU A 260 10.10 -18.58 -36.97
CA GLU A 260 9.82 -20.01 -37.10
C GLU A 260 8.42 -20.25 -37.66
N ALA A 261 7.41 -19.52 -37.17
CA ALA A 261 6.05 -19.60 -37.69
C ALA A 261 5.95 -19.13 -39.14
N GLU A 262 6.65 -18.06 -39.53
CA GLU A 262 6.71 -17.58 -40.91
C GLU A 262 7.39 -18.59 -41.85
N ILE A 263 8.51 -19.18 -41.43
CA ILE A 263 9.23 -20.21 -42.19
C ILE A 263 8.30 -21.41 -42.41
N VAL A 264 7.66 -21.91 -41.35
CA VAL A 264 6.70 -23.03 -41.45
C VAL A 264 5.55 -22.69 -42.39
N LYS A 265 5.03 -21.46 -42.37
CA LYS A 265 3.98 -21.02 -43.30
C LYS A 265 4.46 -21.03 -44.75
N LEU A 266 5.66 -20.54 -45.02
CA LEU A 266 6.24 -20.55 -46.36
C LEU A 266 6.52 -21.98 -46.84
N GLU A 267 7.02 -22.86 -45.96
CA GLU A 267 7.25 -24.27 -46.25
C GLU A 267 5.94 -25.03 -46.52
N ASN A 268 4.90 -24.78 -45.73
CA ASN A 268 3.57 -25.33 -45.97
C ASN A 268 2.98 -24.82 -47.30
N ASN A 269 3.15 -23.53 -47.61
CA ASN A 269 2.75 -22.96 -48.89
C ASN A 269 3.42 -23.67 -50.07
N LEU A 270 4.71 -24.02 -49.94
CA LEU A 270 5.45 -24.81 -50.93
C LEU A 270 4.92 -26.24 -51.03
N ALA A 271 4.51 -26.85 -49.92
CA ALA A 271 3.97 -28.21 -49.89
C ALA A 271 2.61 -28.36 -50.61
N PHE A 272 1.88 -27.27 -50.86
CA PHE A 272 0.67 -27.30 -51.70
C PHE A 272 0.94 -27.45 -53.20
N PHE A 273 2.17 -27.25 -53.65
CA PHE A 273 2.54 -27.47 -55.05
C PHE A 273 2.78 -28.96 -55.31
N LYS A 274 2.26 -29.48 -56.43
CA LYS A 274 2.35 -30.91 -56.79
C LYS A 274 3.79 -31.39 -57.04
N ASN A 275 4.69 -30.48 -57.42
CA ASN A 275 6.11 -30.75 -57.59
C ASN A 275 6.92 -29.49 -57.21
N PRO A 276 7.12 -29.22 -55.91
CA PRO A 276 7.87 -28.06 -55.46
C PRO A 276 9.35 -28.28 -55.74
N SER A 277 9.94 -27.42 -56.57
CA SER A 277 11.36 -27.49 -56.92
C SER A 277 11.97 -26.09 -56.91
N ARG A 278 13.23 -26.03 -56.47
CA ARG A 278 14.06 -24.81 -56.52
C ARG A 278 14.32 -24.34 -57.95
N GLU A 279 14.18 -25.24 -58.93
CA GLU A 279 14.33 -24.92 -60.36
C GLU A 279 13.08 -24.27 -60.96
N ASN A 280 11.94 -24.28 -60.25
CA ASN A 280 10.73 -23.62 -60.71
C ASN A 280 10.86 -22.09 -60.55
N PRO A 281 10.82 -21.30 -61.64
CA PRO A 281 10.99 -19.85 -61.57
C PRO A 281 9.97 -19.14 -60.66
N MET A 282 8.77 -19.70 -60.51
CA MET A 282 7.70 -19.14 -59.65
C MET A 282 7.92 -19.40 -58.16
N LEU A 283 8.76 -20.38 -57.81
CA LEU A 283 9.05 -20.76 -56.41
C LEU A 283 10.45 -20.35 -55.96
N ARG A 284 11.29 -19.88 -56.88
CA ARG A 284 12.67 -19.49 -56.59
C ARG A 284 12.74 -18.40 -55.52
N ASP A 285 11.89 -17.39 -55.61
CA ASP A 285 11.87 -16.26 -54.66
C ASP A 285 11.39 -16.69 -53.27
N THR A 286 10.46 -17.63 -53.18
CA THR A 286 10.00 -18.16 -51.89
C THR A 286 11.07 -19.04 -51.23
N TYR A 287 11.81 -19.85 -52.00
CA TYR A 287 12.97 -20.59 -51.48
C TYR A 287 14.08 -19.64 -51.00
N ASN A 288 14.42 -18.61 -51.77
CA ASN A 288 15.41 -17.61 -51.36
C ASN A 288 14.98 -16.91 -50.06
N SER A 289 13.71 -16.53 -49.94
CA SER A 289 13.19 -15.90 -48.72
C SER A 289 13.22 -16.84 -47.50
N ILE A 290 12.96 -18.14 -47.69
CA ILE A 290 13.11 -19.14 -46.62
C ILE A 290 14.58 -19.24 -46.19
N ASP A 291 15.52 -19.29 -47.13
CA ASP A 291 16.95 -19.40 -46.84
C ASP A 291 17.46 -18.15 -46.08
N GLU A 292 17.05 -16.94 -46.50
CA GLU A 292 17.34 -15.68 -45.80
C GLU A 292 16.76 -15.66 -44.38
N LYS A 293 15.50 -16.07 -44.21
CA LYS A 293 14.85 -16.13 -42.90
C LYS A 293 15.50 -17.17 -41.98
N LYS A 294 15.94 -18.31 -42.51
CA LYS A 294 16.69 -19.33 -41.75
C LYS A 294 18.05 -18.83 -41.31
N ALA A 295 18.78 -18.12 -42.16
CA ALA A 295 20.05 -17.50 -41.77
C ALA A 295 19.85 -16.44 -40.66
N HIS A 296 18.79 -15.64 -40.76
CA HIS A 296 18.45 -14.65 -39.72
C HIS A 296 18.03 -15.32 -38.40
N LEU A 297 17.24 -16.40 -38.47
CA LEU A 297 16.84 -17.20 -37.31
C LEU A 297 18.06 -17.75 -36.56
N GLU A 298 19.04 -18.28 -37.29
CA GLU A 298 20.27 -18.82 -36.69
C GLU A 298 21.08 -17.74 -35.97
N THR A 299 21.17 -16.56 -36.57
CA THR A 299 21.83 -15.38 -35.96
C THR A 299 21.13 -14.97 -34.65
N LEU A 300 19.80 -14.97 -34.62
CA LEU A 300 19.04 -14.66 -33.41
C LEU A 300 19.20 -15.73 -32.32
N LYS A 301 19.31 -17.01 -32.71
CA LYS A 301 19.57 -18.12 -31.76
C LYS A 301 20.95 -18.00 -31.13
N GLN A 302 21.97 -17.66 -31.91
CA GLN A 302 23.32 -17.41 -31.41
C GLN A 302 23.34 -16.22 -30.43
N ASN A 303 22.67 -15.13 -30.77
CA ASN A 303 22.54 -13.96 -29.89
C ASN A 303 21.76 -14.26 -28.59
N LEU A 304 20.74 -15.12 -28.65
CA LEU A 304 20.03 -15.56 -27.45
C LEU A 304 20.93 -16.42 -26.58
N HIS A 305 21.74 -17.28 -27.19
CA HIS A 305 22.67 -18.15 -26.48
C HIS A 305 23.74 -17.35 -25.75
N SER A 306 24.36 -16.35 -26.39
CA SER A 306 25.36 -15.49 -25.73
C SER A 306 24.78 -14.74 -24.52
N ILE A 307 23.57 -14.19 -24.65
CA ILE A 307 22.87 -13.53 -23.53
C ILE A 307 22.61 -14.48 -22.35
N ILE A 308 22.28 -15.75 -22.62
CA ILE A 308 22.01 -16.75 -21.58
C ILE A 308 23.31 -17.30 -20.98
N ALA A 309 24.36 -17.45 -21.79
CA ALA A 309 25.67 -17.93 -21.38
C ALA A 309 26.48 -16.86 -20.62
N GLY A 310 26.11 -15.58 -20.76
CA GLY A 310 26.83 -14.46 -20.16
C GLY A 310 28.12 -14.09 -20.90
N GLU A 311 28.20 -14.44 -22.19
CA GLU A 311 29.29 -14.10 -23.12
C GLU A 311 28.96 -12.82 -23.91
#